data_AF-A0A973CGM1-F1
#
_entry.id   AF-A0A973CGM1-F1
#
_cell.length_a   1.000
_cell.length_b   1.000
_cell.length_c   1.000
_cell.angle_alpha   90.00
_cell.angle_beta   90.00
_cell.angle_gamma   90.00
#
_symmetry.space_group_name_H-M   'P 1'
#
loop_
_entity.id
_entity.type
_entity.pdbx_description
1 polymer ?
#
loop_
_entity_poly.entity_id
_entity_poly.type
_entity_poly.pdbx_seq_one_letter_code
_entity_poly.pdbx_strand_id
1 'polypeptide(L)' 'VFLELAIDKMGLSTRAFHKIIKVARTIADLNNCIDINKSHLLEALSYRAMDRLLQQINV' A
#
# COMPACT_ATOMS: atom_id res chain seq x y z
N VAL A 1 -14.14 -5.21 -6.18
CA VAL A 1 -14.27 -4.24 -7.30
C VAL A 1 -13.19 -3.14 -7.33
N PHE A 2 -13.13 -2.13 -6.44
CA PHE A 2 -12.12 -1.04 -6.57
C PHE A 2 -10.67 -1.52 -6.39
N LEU A 3 -10.42 -2.39 -5.40
CA LEU A 3 -9.06 -2.91 -5.17
C LEU A 3 -8.63 -3.93 -6.22
N GLU A 4 -9.53 -4.78 -6.74
CA GLU A 4 -9.19 -5.73 -7.83
C GLU A 4 -8.75 -5.02 -9.10
N LEU A 5 -9.47 -3.97 -9.52
CA LEU A 5 -9.09 -3.17 -10.69
C LEU A 5 -7.77 -2.42 -10.48
N ALA A 6 -7.46 -2.02 -9.24
CA ALA A 6 -6.18 -1.39 -8.92
C ALA A 6 -5.01 -2.39 -8.92
N ILE A 7 -5.23 -3.63 -8.46
CA ILE A 7 -4.25 -4.72 -8.54
C ILE A 7 -3.91 -5.01 -10.01
N ASP A 8 -4.94 -5.12 -10.84
CA ASP A 8 -4.82 -5.47 -12.25
C ASP A 8 -4.13 -4.35 -13.06
N LYS A 9 -4.53 -3.08 -12.82
CA LYS A 9 -3.90 -1.91 -13.48
C LYS A 9 -2.46 -1.63 -13.03
N MET A 10 -2.08 -2.00 -11.79
CA MET A 10 -0.73 -1.75 -11.28
C MET A 10 0.23 -2.93 -11.47
N GLY A 11 -0.21 -4.02 -12.10
CA GLY A 11 0.58 -5.24 -12.25
C GLY A 11 1.05 -5.81 -10.91
N LEU A 12 0.25 -5.61 -9.84
CA LEU A 12 0.64 -6.02 -8.50
C LEU A 12 0.39 -7.52 -8.34
N SER A 13 1.41 -8.26 -7.91
CA SER A 13 1.18 -9.64 -7.45
C SER A 13 0.27 -9.64 -6.20
N THR A 14 -0.48 -10.71 -5.99
CA THR A 14 -1.32 -10.91 -4.81
C THR A 14 -0.54 -10.70 -3.50
N ARG A 15 0.74 -11.11 -3.48
CA ARG A 15 1.66 -10.89 -2.34
C ARG A 15 1.96 -9.41 -2.10
N ALA A 16 2.24 -8.67 -3.17
CA ALA A 16 2.46 -7.24 -3.11
C ALA A 16 1.22 -6.50 -2.58
N PHE A 17 0.04 -6.93 -2.99
CA PHE A 17 -1.24 -6.39 -2.53
C PHE A 17 -1.48 -6.65 -1.04
N HIS A 18 -1.27 -7.88 -0.57
CA HIS A 18 -1.37 -8.20 0.86
C HIS A 18 -0.39 -7.38 1.71
N LYS A 19 0.81 -7.10 1.20
CA LYS A 19 1.77 -6.23 1.90
C LYS A 19 1.23 -4.79 2.04
N ILE A 20 0.61 -4.25 0.99
CA ILE A 20 -0.04 -2.93 1.06
C ILE A 20 -1.17 -2.92 2.09
N ILE A 21 -2.03 -3.94 2.12
CA ILE A 21 -3.11 -4.02 3.12
C ILE A 21 -2.54 -4.06 4.54
N LYS A 22 -1.47 -4.83 4.78
CA LYS A 22 -0.83 -4.87 6.11
C LYS A 22 -0.29 -3.51 6.53
N VAL A 23 0.39 -2.80 5.64
CA VAL A 23 0.89 -1.45 5.93
C VAL A 23 -0.26 -0.47 6.16
N ALA A 24 -1.31 -0.52 5.32
CA ALA A 24 -2.50 0.31 5.50
C ALA A 24 -3.23 0.02 6.83
N ARG A 25 -3.26 -1.24 7.28
CA ARG A 25 -3.75 -1.61 8.61
C ARG A 25 -2.90 -0.98 9.71
N THR A 26 -1.58 -1.10 9.63
CA THR A 26 -0.69 -0.47 10.62
C THR A 26 -0.88 1.05 10.69
N ILE A 27 -1.04 1.73 9.55
CA ILE A 27 -1.34 3.17 9.52
C ILE A 27 -2.70 3.46 10.16
N ALA A 28 -3.73 2.64 9.88
CA ALA A 28 -5.03 2.77 10.52
C ALA A 28 -4.93 2.62 12.05
N ASP A 29 -4.18 1.62 12.50
CA ASP A 29 -3.96 1.35 13.92
C ASP A 29 -3.24 2.53 14.59
N LEU A 30 -2.22 3.12 13.94
CA LEU A 30 -1.51 4.32 14.42
C LEU A 30 -2.44 5.54 14.51
N ASN A 31 -3.42 5.64 13.61
CA ASN A 31 -4.44 6.68 13.63
C ASN A 31 -5.62 6.37 14.56
N ASN A 32 -5.55 5.29 15.36
CA ASN A 32 -6.65 4.77 16.20
C ASN A 32 -7.96 4.55 15.41
N CYS A 33 -7.85 4.18 14.14
CA CYS A 33 -8.97 3.92 13.25
C CYS A 33 -9.23 2.42 13.15
N ILE A 34 -10.45 1.99 13.46
CA ILE A 34 -10.87 0.58 13.40
C ILE A 34 -10.89 0.07 11.95
N ASP A 35 -11.32 0.95 11.04
CA ASP A 35 -11.45 0.63 9.62
C ASP A 35 -10.30 1.20 8.80
N ILE A 36 -9.87 0.43 7.81
CA ILE A 36 -8.94 0.92 6.79
C ILE A 36 -9.74 1.79 5.83
N ASN A 37 -9.40 3.07 5.78
CA ASN A 37 -9.98 4.03 4.86
C ASN A 37 -9.03 4.27 3.66
N LYS A 38 -9.54 5.02 2.67
CA LYS A 38 -8.81 5.30 1.43
C LYS A 38 -7.50 6.04 1.67
N SER A 39 -7.43 6.90 2.68
CA SER A 39 -6.20 7.63 3.07
C SER A 39 -5.10 6.66 3.51
N HIS A 40 -5.39 5.68 4.36
CA HIS A 40 -4.39 4.71 4.80
C HIS A 40 -3.86 3.86 3.65
N LEU A 41 -4.72 3.51 2.69
CA LEU A 41 -4.34 2.81 1.47
C LEU A 41 -3.42 3.65 0.56
N LEU A 42 -3.74 4.93 0.38
CA LEU A 42 -2.92 5.85 -0.42
C LEU A 42 -1.54 6.05 0.21
N GLU A 43 -1.48 6.19 1.53
CA GLU A 43 -0.23 6.36 2.26
C GLU A 43 0.64 5.08 2.20
N ALA A 44 0.03 3.91 2.38
CA ALA A 44 0.72 2.62 2.18
C ALA A 44 1.28 2.46 0.76
N LEU A 45 0.56 2.97 -0.25
CA LEU A 45 1.00 2.94 -1.64
C LEU A 45 2.17 3.92 -1.87
N SER A 46 2.13 5.11 -1.28
CA SER A 46 3.22 6.10 -1.33
C SER A 46 4.50 5.55 -0.72
N TYR A 47 4.41 4.85 0.42
CA TYR A 47 5.57 4.18 1.00
C TYR A 47 6.20 3.15 0.07
N ARG A 48 5.39 2.38 -0.68
CA ARG A 48 5.90 1.44 -1.68
C ARG A 48 6.59 2.15 -2.85
N ALA A 49 6.08 3.30 -3.29
CA ALA A 49 6.71 4.09 -4.35
C ALA A 49 8.06 4.66 -3.88
N MET A 50 8.13 5.16 -2.64
CA MET A 50 9.39 5.59 -2.02
C MET A 50 10.37 4.44 -1.86
N ASP A 51 9.94 3.26 -1.39
CA ASP A 51 10.80 2.08 -1.22
C ASP A 51 11.46 1.70 -2.56
N ARG A 52 10.71 1.75 -3.67
CA ARG A 52 11.28 1.55 -5.02
C ARG A 52 12.28 2.63 -5.42
N LEU A 53 12.01 3.89 -5.11
CA LEU A 53 12.93 4.99 -5.39
C LEU A 53 14.23 4.84 -4.59
N LEU A 54 14.14 4.50 -3.30
CA LEU A 54 15.30 4.23 -2.44
C LEU A 54 16.13 3.05 -2.96
N GLN A 55 15.48 2.00 -3.47
CA GLN A 55 16.19 0.90 -4.13
C GLN A 55 16.92 1.32 -5.41
N GLN A 56 16.46 2.35 -6.12
CA GLN A 56 17.14 2.87 -7.31
C GLN A 56 18.33 3.78 -6.98
N ILE A 57 18.32 4.45 -5.82
CA ILE A 57 19.42 5.33 -5.38
C ILE A 57 20.59 4.52 -4.80
N ASN A 58 20.30 3.35 -4.22
CA ASN A 58 21.31 2.45 -3.64
C ASN A 58 21.94 1.48 -4.66
N VAL A 59 21.82 1.76 -5.97
CA VAL A 59 22.43 1.00 -7.07
C VAL A 59 23.45 1.87 -7.79
#